data_AF-A0AAD8BI30-F1
#
_entry.id   AF-A0AAD8BI30-F1
#
_cell.length_a   1.000
_cell.length_b   1.000
_cell.length_c   1.000
_cell.angle_alpha   90.00
_cell.angle_beta   90.00
_cell.angle_gamma   90.00
#
_symmetry.space_group_name_H-M   'P 1'
#
loop_
_entity.id
_entity.type
_entity.pdbx_description
1 polymer ?
#
loop_
_entity_poly.entity_id
_entity_poly.type
_entity_poly.pdbx_seq_one_letter_code
_entity_poly.pdbx_strand_id
1 'polypeptide(L)'
;MGTGNPKAFVSFLVKEKLRKGLIPWYRGNRFHVLFHTSGILVLHLEQILDFLGSASALPCGGLTAALLYDLQLQTAKKQLYVMGLIGKLLTGPWMRKFYTSQDDVRNISYYEGITVIKGVLARVNECLKNPFSIFTRSLNFFDEDLDANDPVLQVLLLCPQDMQVECMLKDCLSSIASVIQRQYESFLSMDESELMKLEAESARSHNMDSEEVVGMFSAEKKRVPSATVCYISSKVRSKKNKTVAYLDSLTESARKERVEWAMGAARIRRWANKVRSSSVNEEIVKMAEQKARENEKRERKQIEHLLRKEDFDRIRTEM
;
A
#
# COMPACT_ATOMS: atom_id res chain seq x y z
N MET A 1 -10.97 15.49 16.63
CA MET A 1 -11.95 16.58 16.50
C MET A 1 -11.65 17.31 15.20
N GLY A 2 -12.60 17.33 14.27
CA GLY A 2 -12.38 17.78 12.90
C GLY A 2 -12.41 19.29 12.78
N THR A 3 -11.24 19.88 12.55
CA THR A 3 -11.10 21.30 12.18
C THR A 3 -11.42 21.43 10.69
N GLY A 4 -12.65 21.82 10.37
CA GLY A 4 -13.14 22.09 9.03
C GLY A 4 -14.67 22.22 9.02
N ASN A 5 -15.24 23.00 8.10
CA ASN A 5 -16.69 23.11 7.91
C ASN A 5 -17.16 22.32 6.67
N PRO A 6 -17.35 21.00 6.77
CA PRO A 6 -17.75 20.18 5.64
C PRO A 6 -19.15 20.51 5.12
N LYS A 7 -20.03 21.07 5.96
CA LYS A 7 -21.41 21.42 5.54
C LYS A 7 -21.41 22.60 4.56
N ALA A 8 -20.63 23.66 4.85
CA ALA A 8 -20.51 24.81 3.96
C ALA A 8 -19.95 24.43 2.59
N PHE A 9 -18.90 23.59 2.57
CA PHE A 9 -18.33 23.10 1.31
C PHE A 9 -19.31 22.22 0.53
N VAL A 10 -20.06 21.34 1.19
CA VAL A 10 -21.12 20.54 0.53
C VAL A 10 -22.21 21.43 -0.06
N SER A 11 -22.64 22.48 0.64
CA SER A 11 -23.62 23.45 0.11
C SER A 11 -23.10 24.21 -1.11
N PHE A 12 -21.83 24.60 -1.09
CA PHE A 12 -21.15 25.20 -2.25
C PHE A 12 -21.15 24.25 -3.46
N LEU A 13 -20.77 22.98 -3.27
CA LEU A 13 -20.78 22.00 -4.36
C LEU A 13 -22.18 21.86 -4.98
N VAL A 14 -23.24 21.87 -4.15
CA VAL A 14 -24.63 21.80 -4.64
C VAL A 14 -25.00 23.06 -5.43
N LYS A 15 -24.62 24.24 -4.95
CA LYS A 15 -24.88 25.52 -5.62
C LYS A 15 -24.21 25.58 -7.00
N GLU A 16 -22.96 25.16 -7.09
CA GLU A 16 -22.17 25.14 -8.33
C GLU A 16 -22.46 23.94 -9.24
N LYS A 17 -23.47 23.11 -8.90
CA LYS A 17 -23.81 21.86 -9.61
C LYS A 17 -22.65 20.87 -9.74
N LEU A 18 -21.73 20.88 -8.77
CA LEU A 18 -20.59 19.98 -8.70
C LEU A 18 -20.96 18.69 -7.96
N ARG A 19 -20.28 17.59 -8.30
CA ARG A 19 -20.55 16.27 -7.70
C ARG A 19 -20.24 16.29 -6.20
N LYS A 20 -21.16 15.76 -5.39
CA LYS A 20 -20.90 15.49 -3.96
C LYS A 20 -19.74 14.50 -3.84
N GLY A 21 -18.70 14.87 -3.09
CA GLY A 21 -17.45 14.10 -3.02
C GLY A 21 -16.48 14.41 -4.16
N LEU A 22 -16.55 15.63 -4.72
CA LEU A 22 -15.62 16.13 -5.74
C LEU A 22 -14.16 15.86 -5.37
N ILE A 23 -13.76 16.20 -4.15
CA ILE A 23 -12.45 15.87 -3.61
C ILE A 23 -12.57 14.52 -2.87
N PRO A 24 -11.88 13.46 -3.31
CA PRO A 24 -11.89 12.19 -2.63
C PRO A 24 -11.26 12.30 -1.23
N TRP A 25 -11.77 11.49 -0.31
CA TRP A 25 -11.18 11.38 1.01
C TRP A 25 -9.83 10.65 0.92
N TYR A 26 -8.79 11.28 1.43
CA TYR A 26 -7.51 10.61 1.59
C TYR A 26 -7.66 9.41 2.54
N ARG A 27 -7.35 8.20 2.06
CA ARG A 27 -7.38 6.95 2.84
C ARG A 27 -6.06 6.22 2.68
N GLY A 28 -5.19 6.32 3.67
CA GLY A 28 -3.93 5.55 3.77
C GLY A 28 -2.98 5.77 2.59
N ASN A 29 -2.13 4.77 2.28
CA ASN A 29 -1.02 4.77 1.28
C ASN A 29 -1.39 5.11 -0.18
N ARG A 30 -2.56 5.68 -0.43
CA ARG A 30 -3.07 6.04 -1.75
C ARG A 30 -2.55 7.41 -2.19
N PHE A 31 -1.23 7.53 -2.36
CA PHE A 31 -0.58 8.77 -2.82
C PHE A 31 -1.12 9.28 -4.17
N HIS A 32 -1.66 8.40 -5.04
CA HIS A 32 -2.34 8.80 -6.27
C HIS A 32 -3.50 9.79 -6.05
N VAL A 33 -4.14 9.75 -4.87
CA VAL A 33 -5.25 10.63 -4.52
C VAL A 33 -4.80 12.08 -4.52
N LEU A 34 -3.56 12.37 -4.13
CA LEU A 34 -3.00 13.72 -4.17
C LEU A 34 -2.93 14.23 -5.60
N PHE A 35 -2.32 13.47 -6.51
CA PHE A 35 -2.21 13.83 -7.93
C PHE A 35 -3.58 13.98 -8.61
N HIS A 36 -4.53 13.08 -8.29
CA HIS A 36 -5.90 13.19 -8.78
C HIS A 36 -6.60 14.45 -8.26
N THR A 37 -6.43 14.76 -6.97
CA THR A 37 -6.99 15.96 -6.35
C THR A 37 -6.40 17.22 -6.99
N SER A 38 -5.10 17.26 -7.26
CA SER A 38 -4.46 18.39 -7.95
C SER A 38 -5.11 18.68 -9.31
N GLY A 39 -5.41 17.66 -10.10
CA GLY A 39 -6.12 17.83 -11.38
C GLY A 39 -7.54 18.40 -11.21
N ILE A 40 -8.28 17.94 -10.20
CA ILE A 40 -9.62 18.45 -9.89
C ILE A 40 -9.55 19.91 -9.41
N LEU A 41 -8.57 20.24 -8.57
CA LEU A 41 -8.38 21.60 -8.07
C LEU A 41 -8.06 22.57 -9.21
N VAL A 42 -7.28 22.15 -10.20
CA VAL A 42 -7.00 22.94 -11.40
C VAL A 42 -8.27 23.17 -12.23
N LEU A 43 -9.06 22.12 -12.47
CA LEU A 43 -10.31 22.22 -13.24
C LEU A 43 -11.30 23.20 -12.61
N HIS A 44 -11.40 23.22 -11.28
CA HIS A 44 -12.37 24.04 -10.55
C HIS A 44 -11.73 25.21 -9.80
N LEU A 45 -10.53 25.65 -10.21
CA LEU A 45 -9.71 26.57 -9.44
C LEU A 45 -10.42 27.88 -9.13
N GLU A 46 -11.07 28.49 -10.13
CA GLU A 46 -11.79 29.76 -9.98
C GLU A 46 -12.96 29.61 -9.00
N GLN A 47 -13.79 28.58 -9.17
CA GLN A 47 -14.93 28.31 -8.29
C GLN A 47 -14.48 28.06 -6.84
N ILE A 48 -13.34 27.40 -6.64
CA ILE A 48 -12.76 27.13 -5.33
C ILE A 48 -12.20 28.42 -4.70
N LEU A 49 -11.53 29.26 -5.48
CA LEU A 49 -11.05 30.57 -5.02
C LEU A 49 -12.22 31.47 -4.59
N ASP A 50 -13.30 31.49 -5.37
CA ASP A 50 -14.52 32.23 -5.03
C ASP A 50 -15.16 31.74 -3.74
N PHE A 51 -15.22 30.42 -3.56
CA PHE A 51 -15.71 29.84 -2.30
C PHE A 51 -14.85 30.26 -1.11
N LEU A 52 -13.52 30.12 -1.22
CA LEU A 52 -12.57 30.43 -0.15
C LEU A 52 -12.51 31.93 0.18
N GLY A 53 -12.76 32.80 -0.81
CA GLY A 53 -12.88 34.24 -0.63
C GLY A 53 -14.26 34.70 -0.14
N SER A 54 -15.27 33.84 -0.17
CA SER A 54 -16.63 34.20 0.26
C SER A 54 -16.79 34.11 1.78
N ALA A 55 -17.73 34.90 2.31
CA ALA A 55 -18.16 34.79 3.71
C ALA A 55 -18.78 33.42 4.06
N SER A 56 -19.07 32.58 3.06
CA SER A 56 -19.60 31.23 3.25
C SER A 56 -18.52 30.23 3.69
N ALA A 57 -17.25 30.49 3.37
CA ALA A 57 -16.13 29.74 3.88
C ALA A 57 -15.77 30.25 5.29
N LEU A 58 -16.52 29.77 6.30
CA LEU A 58 -16.29 30.13 7.70
C LEU A 58 -14.80 30.02 8.08
N PRO A 59 -14.22 31.03 8.76
CA PRO A 59 -12.80 31.03 9.10
C PRO A 59 -12.44 29.84 9.97
N CYS A 60 -11.51 29.00 9.51
CA CYS A 60 -11.00 27.86 10.27
C CYS A 60 -9.60 28.18 10.82
N GLY A 61 -9.51 29.11 11.78
CA GLY A 61 -8.24 29.41 12.47
C GLY A 61 -7.11 29.87 11.55
N GLY A 62 -7.43 30.60 10.47
CA GLY A 62 -6.45 31.06 9.47
C GLY A 62 -6.19 30.09 8.31
N LEU A 63 -6.63 28.82 8.40
CA LEU A 63 -6.42 27.83 7.34
C LEU A 63 -7.09 28.23 6.02
N THR A 64 -8.32 28.76 6.07
CA THR A 64 -9.04 29.23 4.88
C THR A 64 -8.27 30.34 4.16
N ALA A 65 -7.71 31.28 4.93
CA ALA A 65 -6.94 32.40 4.38
C ALA A 65 -5.58 31.94 3.82
N ALA A 66 -4.90 31.01 4.50
CA ALA A 66 -3.66 30.41 4.01
C ALA A 66 -3.89 29.64 2.70
N LEU A 67 -4.94 28.82 2.63
CA LEU A 67 -5.30 28.10 1.39
C LEU A 67 -5.65 29.04 0.25
N LEU A 68 -6.38 30.12 0.53
CA LEU A 68 -6.70 31.14 -0.47
C LEU A 68 -5.43 31.79 -1.00
N TYR A 69 -4.52 32.20 -0.12
CA TYR A 69 -3.24 32.78 -0.48
C TYR A 69 -2.41 31.82 -1.34
N ASP A 70 -2.24 30.58 -0.88
CA ASP A 70 -1.44 29.57 -1.59
C ASP A 70 -2.01 29.27 -2.98
N LEU A 71 -3.33 29.11 -3.12
CA LEU A 71 -3.97 28.84 -4.42
C LEU A 71 -3.93 30.05 -5.38
N GLN A 72 -3.68 31.26 -4.89
CA GLN A 72 -3.46 32.44 -5.73
C GLN A 72 -2.03 32.52 -6.26
N LEU A 73 -1.04 31.93 -5.57
CA LEU A 73 0.36 31.93 -5.99
C LEU A 73 0.55 31.19 -7.31
N GLN A 74 1.21 31.84 -8.27
CA GLN A 74 1.48 31.25 -9.59
C GLN A 74 2.33 29.98 -9.49
N THR A 75 3.31 29.94 -8.58
CA THR A 75 4.12 28.75 -8.31
C THR A 75 3.28 27.57 -7.86
N ALA A 76 2.33 27.78 -6.94
CA ALA A 76 1.46 26.72 -6.44
C ALA A 76 0.51 26.21 -7.53
N LYS A 77 -0.04 27.10 -8.37
CA LYS A 77 -0.84 26.72 -9.54
C LYS A 77 -0.03 25.81 -10.47
N LYS A 78 1.19 26.19 -10.83
CA LYS A 78 2.09 25.36 -11.67
C LYS A 78 2.37 24.00 -11.04
N GLN A 79 2.59 23.93 -9.73
CA GLN A 79 2.76 22.65 -9.02
C GLN A 79 1.51 21.77 -9.14
N LEU A 80 0.31 22.34 -9.00
CA LEU A 80 -0.93 21.61 -9.17
C LEU A 80 -1.12 21.11 -10.61
N TYR A 81 -0.74 21.89 -11.62
CA TYR A 81 -0.72 21.46 -13.02
C TYR A 81 0.21 20.26 -13.22
N VAL A 82 1.46 20.36 -12.78
CA VAL A 82 2.45 19.28 -12.91
C VAL A 82 1.99 18.01 -12.19
N MET A 83 1.49 18.13 -10.96
CA MET A 83 0.93 17.00 -10.22
C MET A 83 -0.30 16.41 -10.91
N GLY A 84 -1.20 17.24 -11.42
CA GLY A 84 -2.37 16.79 -12.17
C GLY A 84 -2.01 15.99 -13.42
N LEU A 85 -1.00 16.47 -14.19
CA LEU A 85 -0.49 15.79 -15.37
C LEU A 85 0.09 14.41 -15.03
N ILE A 86 0.92 14.33 -14.00
CA ILE A 86 1.43 13.04 -13.48
C ILE A 86 0.28 12.15 -13.00
N GLY A 87 -0.76 12.76 -12.44
CA GLY A 87 -2.03 12.13 -12.10
C GLY A 87 -2.66 11.38 -13.27
N LYS A 88 -2.85 12.08 -14.40
CA LYS A 88 -3.51 11.54 -15.59
C LYS A 88 -2.64 10.56 -16.38
N LEU A 89 -1.35 10.83 -16.47
CA LEU A 89 -0.46 10.10 -17.36
C LEU A 89 0.20 8.88 -16.70
N LEU A 90 0.37 8.92 -15.38
CA LEU A 90 1.12 7.89 -14.67
C LEU A 90 0.35 7.28 -13.51
N THR A 91 0.05 8.05 -12.46
CA THR A 91 -0.47 7.46 -11.21
C THR A 91 -1.90 6.95 -11.34
N GLY A 92 -2.75 7.60 -12.14
CA GLY A 92 -4.10 7.13 -12.47
C GLY A 92 -4.09 5.83 -13.27
N PRO A 93 -3.41 5.77 -14.43
CA PRO A 93 -3.22 4.53 -15.18
C PRO A 93 -2.59 3.41 -14.33
N TRP A 94 -1.61 3.72 -13.48
CA TRP A 94 -1.03 2.78 -12.53
C TRP A 94 -2.10 2.16 -11.63
N MET A 95 -2.99 2.99 -11.07
CA MET A 95 -4.12 2.50 -10.25
C MET A 95 -5.10 1.66 -11.05
N ARG A 96 -5.46 2.06 -12.26
CA ARG A 96 -6.37 1.28 -13.12
C ARG A 96 -5.79 -0.10 -13.41
N LYS A 97 -4.54 -0.14 -13.84
CA LYS A 97 -3.87 -1.35 -14.32
C LYS A 97 -3.55 -2.35 -13.20
N PHE A 98 -3.06 -1.86 -12.05
CA PHE A 98 -2.63 -2.74 -10.95
C PHE A 98 -3.64 -2.91 -9.82
N TYR A 99 -4.62 -2.01 -9.65
CA TYR A 99 -5.46 -2.01 -8.44
C TYR A 99 -6.98 -2.05 -8.71
N THR A 100 -7.44 -1.61 -9.88
CA THR A 100 -8.89 -1.45 -10.18
C THR A 100 -9.41 -2.54 -11.11
N SER A 101 -8.53 -3.34 -11.72
CA SER A 101 -8.84 -4.48 -12.60
C SER A 101 -9.47 -5.68 -11.89
N GLN A 102 -10.08 -5.50 -10.71
CA GLN A 102 -10.80 -6.58 -10.03
C GLN A 102 -12.07 -7.03 -10.77
N ASP A 103 -12.64 -6.17 -11.61
CA ASP A 103 -13.82 -6.48 -12.44
C ASP A 103 -13.45 -6.94 -13.86
N ASP A 104 -12.20 -6.77 -14.30
CA ASP A 104 -11.74 -7.20 -15.62
C ASP A 104 -10.99 -8.54 -15.52
N VAL A 105 -11.29 -9.42 -16.47
CA VAL A 105 -10.81 -10.81 -16.66
C VAL A 105 -9.27 -10.93 -16.79
N ARG A 106 -8.51 -9.86 -16.60
CA ARG A 106 -7.05 -9.79 -16.71
C ARG A 106 -6.43 -9.40 -15.37
N ASN A 107 -6.39 -10.34 -14.42
CA ASN A 107 -5.42 -10.26 -13.34
C ASN A 107 -4.03 -10.35 -13.98
N ILE A 108 -3.37 -9.20 -14.16
CA ILE A 108 -1.98 -9.15 -14.62
C ILE A 108 -1.17 -9.96 -13.61
N SER A 109 -0.46 -10.98 -14.11
CA SER A 109 0.40 -11.79 -13.24
C SER A 109 1.48 -10.91 -12.62
N TYR A 110 2.02 -11.31 -11.46
CA TYR A 110 3.11 -10.58 -10.82
C TYR A 110 4.27 -10.31 -11.80
N TYR A 111 4.55 -11.29 -12.66
CA TYR A 111 5.60 -11.24 -13.66
C TYR A 111 5.30 -10.28 -14.82
N GLU A 112 4.12 -10.37 -15.43
CA GLU A 112 3.67 -9.42 -16.46
C GLU A 112 3.69 -7.98 -15.91
N GLY A 113 3.39 -7.82 -14.63
CA GLY A 113 3.50 -6.55 -13.93
C GLY A 113 4.92 -5.97 -13.96
N ILE A 114 5.95 -6.80 -13.76
CA ILE A 114 7.36 -6.37 -13.84
C ILE A 114 7.72 -5.91 -15.25
N THR A 115 7.29 -6.64 -16.29
CA THR A 115 7.51 -6.23 -17.69
C THR A 115 6.87 -4.88 -17.99
N VAL A 116 5.64 -4.65 -17.52
CA VAL A 116 4.97 -3.36 -17.63
C VAL A 116 5.77 -2.27 -16.90
N ILE A 117 6.28 -2.53 -15.70
CA ILE A 117 7.06 -1.58 -14.92
C ILE A 117 8.38 -1.23 -15.60
N LYS A 118 9.07 -2.21 -16.22
CA LYS A 118 10.26 -1.97 -17.05
C LYS A 118 9.95 -0.99 -18.19
N GLY A 119 8.83 -1.20 -18.89
CA GLY A 119 8.37 -0.30 -19.96
C GLY A 119 8.05 1.11 -19.45
N VAL A 120 7.34 1.21 -18.31
CA VAL A 120 7.03 2.51 -17.67
C VAL A 120 8.33 3.24 -17.31
N LEU A 121 9.30 2.55 -16.70
CA LEU A 121 10.58 3.14 -16.31
C LEU A 121 11.36 3.65 -17.53
N ALA A 122 11.39 2.89 -18.63
CA ALA A 122 12.04 3.30 -19.87
C ALA A 122 11.43 4.61 -20.42
N ARG A 123 10.09 4.71 -20.44
CA ARG A 123 9.38 5.91 -20.91
C ARG A 123 9.53 7.10 -19.97
N VAL A 124 9.58 6.88 -18.66
CA VAL A 124 9.89 7.94 -17.69
C VAL A 124 11.30 8.48 -17.95
N ASN A 125 12.28 7.61 -18.16
CA ASN A 125 13.66 8.00 -18.47
C ASN A 125 13.78 8.72 -19.83
N GLU A 126 12.98 8.35 -20.82
CA GLU A 126 12.89 9.08 -22.09
C GLU A 126 12.29 10.48 -21.88
N CYS A 127 11.20 10.57 -21.12
CA CYS A 127 10.56 11.85 -20.79
C CYS A 127 11.47 12.76 -19.94
N LEU A 128 12.38 12.20 -19.15
CA LEU A 128 13.38 12.98 -18.42
C LEU A 128 14.36 13.72 -19.35
N LYS A 129 14.66 13.16 -20.53
CA LYS A 129 15.50 13.83 -21.54
C LYS A 129 14.80 15.01 -22.19
N ASN A 130 13.47 14.91 -22.36
CA ASN A 130 12.64 15.98 -22.90
C ASN A 130 11.30 16.07 -22.13
N PRO A 131 11.23 16.82 -21.01
CA PRO A 131 10.04 16.88 -20.17
C PRO A 131 8.82 17.47 -20.87
N PHE A 132 9.02 18.42 -21.79
CA PHE A 132 7.92 19.05 -22.54
C PHE A 132 7.23 18.10 -23.51
N SER A 133 7.85 16.96 -23.84
CA SER A 133 7.17 15.89 -24.60
C SER A 133 5.86 15.46 -23.91
N ILE A 134 5.73 15.62 -22.60
CA ILE A 134 4.52 15.26 -21.84
C ILE A 134 3.24 15.95 -22.36
N PHE A 135 3.36 17.15 -22.93
CA PHE A 135 2.23 17.94 -23.42
C PHE A 135 1.73 17.52 -24.80
N THR A 136 2.54 16.81 -25.59
CA THR A 136 2.22 16.43 -26.97
C THR A 136 1.91 14.94 -27.13
N ARG A 137 1.97 14.16 -26.03
CA ARG A 137 1.70 12.73 -26.05
C ARG A 137 0.21 12.45 -26.26
N SER A 138 -0.08 11.50 -27.14
CA SER A 138 -1.39 10.86 -27.27
C SER A 138 -1.57 9.67 -26.33
N LEU A 139 -0.47 9.07 -25.88
CA LEU A 139 -0.43 7.88 -25.03
C LEU A 139 0.11 8.19 -23.63
N ASN A 140 -0.47 7.54 -22.63
CA ASN A 140 0.03 7.57 -21.26
C ASN A 140 1.33 6.75 -21.09
N PHE A 141 1.91 6.70 -19.88
CA PHE A 141 3.14 5.93 -19.61
C PHE A 141 2.95 4.40 -19.65
N PHE A 142 1.72 3.92 -19.88
CA PHE A 142 1.33 2.51 -19.97
C PHE A 142 0.88 2.10 -21.37
N ASP A 143 1.08 2.97 -22.37
CA ASP A 143 0.68 2.81 -23.76
C ASP A 143 -0.83 2.71 -23.99
N GLU A 144 -1.63 3.33 -23.12
CA GLU A 144 -3.07 3.47 -23.31
C GLU A 144 -3.38 4.88 -23.84
N ASP A 145 -4.40 4.96 -24.70
CA ASP A 145 -4.88 6.22 -25.26
C ASP A 145 -5.39 7.16 -24.16
N LEU A 146 -5.02 8.44 -24.30
CA LEU A 146 -5.57 9.51 -23.49
C LEU A 146 -6.97 9.88 -24.00
N ASP A 147 -7.92 10.01 -23.08
CA ASP A 147 -9.25 10.47 -23.41
C ASP A 147 -9.20 11.97 -23.77
N ALA A 148 -9.29 12.27 -25.05
CA ALA A 148 -9.27 13.64 -25.57
C ALA A 148 -10.47 14.48 -25.08
N ASN A 149 -11.56 13.84 -24.64
CA ASN A 149 -12.74 14.52 -24.11
C ASN A 149 -12.68 14.74 -22.60
N ASP A 150 -11.60 14.33 -21.93
CA ASP A 150 -11.45 14.51 -20.49
C ASP A 150 -11.22 15.99 -20.15
N PRO A 151 -12.16 16.67 -19.47
CA PRO A 151 -12.07 18.10 -19.20
C PRO A 151 -10.88 18.44 -18.28
N VAL A 152 -10.49 17.51 -17.40
CA VAL A 152 -9.33 17.72 -16.52
C VAL A 152 -8.05 17.70 -17.36
N LEU A 153 -7.91 16.75 -18.29
CA LEU A 153 -6.72 16.68 -19.14
C LEU A 153 -6.60 17.92 -20.03
N GLN A 154 -7.71 18.38 -20.62
CA GLN A 154 -7.74 19.57 -21.47
C GLN A 154 -7.23 20.80 -20.72
N VAL A 155 -7.72 21.05 -19.49
CA VAL A 155 -7.24 22.19 -18.69
C VAL A 155 -5.77 22.01 -18.33
N LEU A 156 -5.34 20.80 -17.95
CA LEU A 156 -3.95 20.54 -17.56
C LEU A 156 -2.94 20.80 -18.69
N LEU A 157 -3.32 20.55 -19.95
CA LEU A 157 -2.48 20.80 -21.13
C LEU A 157 -2.29 22.30 -21.43
N LEU A 158 -3.11 23.18 -20.84
CA LEU A 158 -2.97 24.64 -20.96
C LEU A 158 -1.90 25.23 -20.02
N CYS A 159 -1.18 24.39 -19.26
CA CYS A 159 -0.14 24.85 -18.35
C CYS A 159 0.95 25.66 -19.09
N PRO A 160 1.39 26.82 -18.56
CA PRO A 160 2.51 27.56 -19.12
C PRO A 160 3.79 26.72 -19.19
N GLN A 161 4.38 26.60 -20.37
CA GLN A 161 5.62 25.85 -20.59
C GLN A 161 6.83 26.76 -20.36
N ASP A 162 7.19 26.94 -19.09
CA ASP A 162 8.37 27.71 -18.70
C ASP A 162 9.42 26.84 -17.98
N MET A 163 10.60 27.42 -17.77
CA MET A 163 11.72 26.75 -17.10
C MET A 163 11.35 26.23 -15.70
N GLN A 164 10.43 26.90 -15.01
CA GLN A 164 10.00 26.48 -13.67
C GLN A 164 9.21 25.18 -13.75
N VAL A 165 8.29 25.07 -14.71
CA VAL A 165 7.52 23.84 -14.97
C VAL A 165 8.44 22.71 -15.44
N GLU A 166 9.44 23.01 -16.27
CA GLU A 166 10.43 22.02 -16.69
C GLU A 166 11.19 21.42 -15.51
N CYS A 167 11.70 22.26 -14.60
CA CYS A 167 12.39 21.80 -13.39
C CYS A 167 11.46 20.96 -12.50
N MET A 168 10.22 21.40 -12.27
CA MET A 168 9.24 20.65 -11.47
C MET A 168 8.94 19.27 -12.08
N LEU A 169 8.79 19.18 -13.40
CA LEU A 169 8.58 17.91 -14.10
C LEU A 169 9.80 17.00 -13.94
N LYS A 170 11.02 17.52 -14.14
CA LYS A 170 12.26 16.74 -13.96
C LYS A 170 12.38 16.21 -12.55
N ASP A 171 12.14 17.04 -11.53
CA ASP A 171 12.25 16.63 -10.13
C ASP A 171 11.24 15.53 -9.79
N CYS A 172 9.99 15.69 -10.23
CA CYS A 172 8.94 14.70 -10.00
C CYS A 172 9.24 13.38 -10.72
N LEU A 173 9.56 13.43 -12.01
CA LEU A 173 9.86 12.23 -12.81
C LEU A 173 11.13 11.52 -12.31
N SER A 174 12.16 12.26 -11.90
CA SER A 174 13.39 11.70 -11.34
C SER A 174 13.12 11.00 -10.01
N SER A 175 12.31 11.60 -9.16
CA SER A 175 11.88 11.00 -7.89
C SER A 175 11.10 9.71 -8.13
N ILE A 176 10.20 9.71 -9.11
CA ILE A 176 9.42 8.52 -9.47
C ILE A 176 10.33 7.42 -10.03
N ALA A 177 11.24 7.75 -10.95
CA ALA A 177 12.20 6.80 -11.50
C ALA A 177 13.08 6.18 -10.40
N SER A 178 13.58 7.01 -9.48
CA SER A 178 14.39 6.56 -8.34
C SER A 178 13.61 5.60 -7.43
N VAL A 179 12.34 5.89 -7.14
CA VAL A 179 11.50 5.00 -6.33
C VAL A 179 11.25 3.67 -7.05
N ILE A 180 10.95 3.69 -8.36
CA ILE A 180 10.74 2.47 -9.14
C ILE A 180 12.03 1.64 -9.17
N GLN A 181 13.18 2.26 -9.46
CA GLN A 181 14.47 1.57 -9.48
C GLN A 181 14.78 0.92 -8.13
N ARG A 182 14.62 1.66 -7.02
CA ARG A 182 14.88 1.14 -5.67
C ARG A 182 13.95 -0.01 -5.29
N GLN A 183 12.64 0.11 -5.60
CA GLN A 183 11.66 -0.92 -5.21
C GLN A 183 11.78 -2.19 -6.05
N TYR A 184 12.24 -2.08 -7.29
CA TYR A 184 12.31 -3.20 -8.23
C TYR A 184 13.75 -3.59 -8.59
N GLU A 185 14.77 -3.13 -7.86
CA GLU A 185 16.19 -3.32 -8.17
C GLU A 185 16.55 -4.80 -8.43
N SER A 186 16.07 -5.70 -7.57
CA SER A 186 16.25 -7.14 -7.71
C SER A 186 15.54 -7.72 -8.94
N PHE A 187 14.40 -7.16 -9.35
CA PHE A 187 13.61 -7.64 -10.49
C PHE A 187 14.06 -7.03 -11.83
N LEU A 188 14.71 -5.87 -11.78
CA LEU A 188 15.29 -5.22 -12.96
C LEU A 188 16.57 -5.92 -13.42
N SER A 189 17.30 -6.55 -12.49
CA SER A 189 18.59 -7.21 -12.71
C SER A 189 18.50 -8.72 -12.93
N MET A 190 17.35 -9.35 -12.64
CA MET A 190 17.16 -10.79 -12.86
C MET A 190 16.86 -11.13 -14.31
N ASP A 191 17.50 -12.19 -14.79
CA ASP A 191 17.18 -12.84 -16.06
C ASP A 191 15.91 -13.70 -15.94
N GLU A 192 15.14 -13.69 -17.02
CA GLU A 192 13.81 -14.30 -17.12
C GLU A 192 13.89 -15.84 -17.20
N SER A 193 13.53 -16.55 -16.12
CA SER A 193 13.42 -18.02 -16.11
C SER A 193 11.96 -18.49 -16.10
N GLU A 194 11.63 -19.47 -16.97
CA GLU A 194 10.30 -20.10 -17.09
C GLU A 194 9.81 -20.68 -15.74
N LEU A 195 10.71 -21.18 -14.89
CA LEU A 195 10.36 -21.75 -13.59
C LEU A 195 9.82 -20.67 -12.63
N MET A 196 10.39 -19.46 -12.67
CA MET A 196 9.95 -18.34 -11.84
C MET A 196 8.57 -17.83 -12.25
N LYS A 197 8.22 -17.91 -13.54
CA LYS A 197 6.88 -17.55 -14.04
C LYS A 197 5.82 -18.47 -13.42
N LEU A 198 6.10 -19.77 -13.38
CA LEU A 198 5.20 -20.77 -12.78
C LEU A 198 5.04 -20.58 -11.27
N GLU A 199 6.13 -20.32 -10.54
CA GLU A 199 6.05 -20.09 -9.09
C GLU A 199 5.34 -18.76 -8.73
N ALA A 200 5.54 -17.72 -9.55
CA ALA A 200 4.96 -16.40 -9.33
C ALA A 200 3.52 -16.25 -9.84
N GLU A 201 2.96 -17.24 -10.54
CA GLU A 201 1.58 -17.21 -11.06
C GLU A 201 0.55 -17.05 -9.92
N SER A 202 0.84 -17.64 -8.77
CA SER A 202 -0.01 -17.54 -7.57
C SER A 202 0.16 -16.23 -6.79
N ALA A 203 1.20 -15.45 -7.08
CA ALA A 203 1.50 -14.21 -6.38
C ALA A 203 0.61 -13.06 -6.88
N ARG A 204 0.00 -12.35 -5.93
CA ARG A 204 -0.78 -11.14 -6.25
C ARG A 204 0.16 -9.99 -6.57
N SER A 205 -0.22 -9.18 -7.55
CA SER A 205 0.51 -7.98 -7.99
C SER A 205 0.48 -6.82 -6.99
N HIS A 206 -0.43 -6.85 -6.00
CA HIS A 206 -0.59 -5.77 -5.03
C HIS A 206 -0.93 -6.29 -3.62
N ASN A 207 -0.67 -5.46 -2.61
CA ASN A 207 -0.85 -5.78 -1.20
C ASN A 207 -2.24 -5.45 -0.63
N MET A 208 -3.18 -4.93 -1.43
CA MET A 208 -4.51 -4.57 -0.90
C MET A 208 -5.24 -5.72 -0.19
N ASP A 209 -5.17 -6.94 -0.72
CA ASP A 209 -5.86 -8.08 -0.09
C ASP A 209 -5.24 -8.42 1.27
N SER A 210 -3.92 -8.39 1.39
CA SER A 210 -3.23 -8.61 2.65
C SER A 210 -3.49 -7.48 3.66
N GLU A 211 -3.50 -6.22 3.21
CA GLU A 211 -3.88 -5.07 4.05
C GLU A 211 -5.32 -5.21 4.56
N GLU A 212 -6.26 -5.60 3.71
CA GLU A 212 -7.65 -5.81 4.09
C GLU A 212 -7.78 -6.95 5.11
N VAL A 213 -7.13 -8.09 4.88
CA VAL A 213 -7.13 -9.23 5.80
C VAL A 213 -6.58 -8.84 7.18
N VAL A 214 -5.47 -8.08 7.22
CA VAL A 214 -4.89 -7.57 8.47
C VAL A 214 -5.82 -6.57 9.13
N GLY A 215 -6.44 -5.67 8.36
CA GLY A 215 -7.44 -4.71 8.84
C GLY A 215 -8.64 -5.39 9.48
N MET A 216 -9.19 -6.42 8.80
CA MET A 216 -10.29 -7.24 9.34
C MET A 216 -9.88 -7.96 10.62
N PHE A 217 -8.67 -8.53 10.66
CA PHE A 217 -8.14 -9.20 11.84
C PHE A 217 -8.01 -8.24 13.03
N SER A 218 -7.42 -7.06 12.81
CA SER A 218 -7.25 -6.01 13.83
C SER A 218 -8.59 -5.52 14.37
N ALA A 219 -9.56 -5.27 13.48
CA ALA A 219 -10.91 -4.85 13.87
C ALA A 219 -11.61 -5.92 14.73
N GLU A 220 -11.52 -7.19 14.35
CA GLU A 220 -12.12 -8.29 15.12
C GLU A 220 -11.39 -8.52 16.46
N LYS A 221 -10.07 -8.36 16.51
CA LYS A 221 -9.30 -8.44 17.76
C LYS A 221 -9.66 -7.32 18.74
N LYS A 222 -9.89 -6.10 18.25
CA LYS A 222 -10.40 -4.99 19.09
C LYS A 222 -11.81 -5.27 19.60
N ARG A 223 -12.68 -5.86 18.77
CA ARG A 223 -14.06 -6.19 19.13
C ARG A 223 -14.14 -7.35 20.13
N VAL A 224 -13.29 -8.37 19.99
CA VAL A 224 -13.26 -9.55 20.87
C VAL A 224 -11.82 -9.86 21.29
N PRO A 225 -11.27 -9.12 22.28
CA PRO A 225 -9.88 -9.25 22.70
C PRO A 225 -9.52 -10.64 23.21
N SER A 226 -10.45 -11.30 23.90
CA SER A 226 -10.24 -12.64 24.48
C SER A 226 -10.41 -13.79 23.48
N ALA A 227 -10.80 -13.51 22.24
CA ALA A 227 -10.94 -14.55 21.22
C ALA A 227 -9.57 -15.12 20.81
N THR A 228 -9.56 -16.42 20.51
CA THR A 228 -8.37 -17.09 19.98
C THR A 228 -8.08 -16.63 18.55
N VAL A 229 -6.81 -16.67 18.16
CA VAL A 229 -6.38 -16.35 16.79
C VAL A 229 -7.10 -17.24 15.77
N CYS A 230 -7.32 -18.52 16.09
CA CYS A 230 -8.05 -19.46 15.23
C CYS A 230 -9.49 -19.02 14.97
N TYR A 231 -10.20 -18.52 16.00
CA TYR A 231 -11.56 -18.02 15.84
C TYR A 231 -11.60 -16.78 14.93
N ILE A 232 -10.74 -15.81 15.21
CA ILE A 232 -10.66 -14.57 14.41
C ILE A 232 -10.29 -14.90 12.95
N SER A 233 -9.26 -15.72 12.74
CA SER A 233 -8.82 -16.13 11.40
C SER A 233 -9.93 -16.86 10.63
N SER A 234 -10.66 -17.77 11.28
CA SER A 234 -11.77 -18.49 10.65
C SER A 234 -12.89 -17.53 10.22
N LYS A 235 -13.19 -16.53 11.05
CA LYS A 235 -14.20 -15.51 10.73
C LYS A 235 -13.78 -14.63 9.54
N VAL A 236 -12.51 -14.19 9.51
CA VAL A 236 -11.97 -13.42 8.37
C VAL A 236 -12.04 -14.23 7.08
N ARG A 237 -11.59 -15.50 7.12
CA ARG A 237 -11.66 -16.42 5.97
C ARG A 237 -13.10 -16.64 5.50
N SER A 238 -14.03 -16.86 6.42
CA SER A 238 -15.45 -17.05 6.10
C SER A 238 -16.05 -15.84 5.38
N LYS A 239 -15.70 -14.62 5.82
CA LYS A 239 -16.12 -13.38 5.16
C LYS A 239 -15.50 -13.24 3.76
N LYS A 240 -14.17 -13.42 3.65
CA LYS A 240 -13.44 -13.28 2.38
C LYS A 240 -13.87 -14.29 1.32
N ASN A 241 -14.07 -15.54 1.73
CA ASN A 241 -14.48 -16.62 0.83
C ASN A 241 -16.01 -16.65 0.60
N LYS A 242 -16.76 -15.66 1.10
CA LYS A 242 -18.24 -15.61 1.02
C LYS A 242 -18.90 -16.92 1.46
N THR A 243 -18.33 -17.59 2.47
CA THR A 243 -18.72 -18.95 2.86
C THR A 243 -20.18 -19.03 3.30
N VAL A 244 -20.71 -17.98 3.95
CA VAL A 244 -22.13 -17.94 4.35
C VAL A 244 -23.04 -17.91 3.13
N ALA A 245 -22.76 -17.05 2.15
CA ALA A 245 -23.54 -16.98 0.91
C ALA A 245 -23.48 -18.29 0.11
N TYR A 246 -22.30 -18.94 0.07
CA TYR A 246 -22.16 -20.28 -0.51
C TYR A 246 -23.01 -21.33 0.22
N LEU A 247 -22.99 -21.34 1.55
CA LEU A 247 -23.84 -22.27 2.32
C LEU A 247 -25.32 -21.98 2.12
N ASP A 248 -25.71 -20.70 1.98
CA ASP A 248 -27.08 -20.28 1.75
C ASP A 248 -27.60 -20.65 0.36
N SER A 249 -26.72 -20.75 -0.65
CA SER A 249 -27.08 -21.22 -1.99
C SER A 249 -27.29 -22.74 -2.08
N LEU A 250 -26.92 -23.49 -1.04
CA LEU A 250 -27.08 -24.95 -1.01
C LEU A 250 -28.44 -25.33 -0.42
N THR A 251 -28.94 -26.48 -0.88
CA THR A 251 -30.09 -27.15 -0.26
C THR A 251 -29.80 -27.52 1.20
N GLU A 252 -30.85 -27.66 2.00
CA GLU A 252 -30.72 -27.93 3.44
C GLU A 252 -29.95 -29.22 3.73
N SER A 253 -30.18 -30.28 2.94
CA SER A 253 -29.46 -31.55 3.05
C SER A 253 -27.97 -31.41 2.75
N ALA A 254 -27.61 -30.77 1.62
CA ALA A 254 -26.23 -30.55 1.22
C ALA A 254 -25.48 -29.62 2.19
N ARG A 255 -26.16 -28.60 2.72
CA ARG A 255 -25.61 -27.70 3.73
C ARG A 255 -25.24 -28.46 5.01
N LYS A 256 -26.15 -29.30 5.50
CA LYS A 256 -25.95 -30.11 6.71
C LYS A 256 -24.77 -31.06 6.54
N GLU A 257 -24.70 -31.77 5.40
CA GLU A 257 -23.58 -32.67 5.08
C GLU A 257 -22.22 -31.93 5.11
N ARG A 258 -22.14 -30.74 4.49
CA ARG A 258 -20.90 -29.94 4.46
C ARG A 258 -20.48 -29.47 5.86
N VAL A 259 -21.44 -29.10 6.71
CA VAL A 259 -21.15 -28.70 8.10
C VAL A 259 -20.68 -29.90 8.93
N GLU A 260 -21.33 -31.05 8.80
CA GLU A 260 -20.94 -32.28 9.50
C GLU A 260 -19.54 -32.74 9.10
N TRP A 261 -19.24 -32.72 7.80
CA TRP A 261 -17.90 -33.01 7.28
C TRP A 261 -16.85 -32.04 7.86
N ALA A 262 -17.13 -30.73 7.86
CA ALA A 262 -16.22 -29.73 8.40
C ALA A 262 -15.95 -29.93 9.90
N MET A 263 -16.98 -30.31 10.68
CA MET A 263 -16.83 -30.66 12.10
C MET A 263 -15.97 -31.92 12.30
N GLY A 264 -16.11 -32.91 11.43
CA GLY A 264 -15.27 -34.12 11.42
C GLY A 264 -13.81 -33.78 11.14
N ALA A 265 -13.54 -33.07 10.04
CA ALA A 265 -12.19 -32.63 9.67
C ALA A 265 -11.52 -31.78 10.76
N ALA A 266 -12.28 -30.88 11.40
CA ALA A 266 -11.78 -30.06 12.50
C ALA A 266 -11.41 -30.88 13.76
N ARG A 267 -12.12 -31.98 14.04
CA ARG A 267 -11.75 -32.92 15.12
C ARG A 267 -10.42 -33.60 14.83
N ILE A 268 -10.26 -34.15 13.62
CA ILE A 268 -9.02 -34.82 13.19
C ILE A 268 -7.83 -33.85 13.28
N ARG A 269 -8.00 -32.62 12.77
CA ARG A 269 -6.92 -31.62 12.77
C ARG A 269 -6.54 -31.15 14.18
N ARG A 270 -7.52 -31.02 15.10
CA ARG A 270 -7.23 -30.70 16.52
C ARG A 270 -6.41 -31.78 17.19
N TRP A 271 -6.74 -33.04 16.94
CA TRP A 271 -5.98 -34.16 17.48
C TRP A 271 -4.54 -34.18 16.93
N ALA A 272 -4.36 -34.04 15.62
CA ALA A 272 -3.04 -33.97 14.99
C ALA A 272 -2.19 -32.80 15.54
N ASN A 273 -2.80 -31.62 15.73
CA ASN A 273 -2.12 -30.47 16.32
C ASN A 273 -1.70 -30.72 17.78
N LYS A 274 -2.52 -31.42 18.58
CA LYS A 274 -2.19 -31.77 19.96
C LYS A 274 -0.95 -32.68 20.02
N VAL A 275 -0.93 -33.71 19.17
CA VAL A 275 0.22 -34.64 19.07
C VAL A 275 1.49 -33.88 18.65
N ARG A 276 1.40 -33.06 17.60
CA ARG A 276 2.53 -32.23 17.15
C ARG A 276 3.01 -31.26 18.23
N SER A 277 2.10 -30.61 18.95
CA SER A 277 2.47 -29.69 20.03
C SER A 277 3.18 -30.38 21.19
N SER A 278 2.81 -31.63 21.52
CA SER A 278 3.53 -32.42 22.53
C SER A 278 4.97 -32.67 22.09
N SER A 279 5.16 -33.15 20.86
CA SER A 279 6.48 -33.43 20.29
C SER A 279 7.36 -32.17 20.23
N VAL A 280 6.82 -31.02 19.81
CA VAL A 280 7.57 -29.76 19.78
C VAL A 280 7.95 -29.30 21.19
N ASN A 281 7.05 -29.43 22.17
CA ASN A 281 7.36 -29.07 23.55
C ASN A 281 8.45 -29.96 24.15
N GLU A 282 8.43 -31.26 23.87
CA GLU A 282 9.49 -32.18 24.29
C GLU A 282 10.85 -31.80 23.68
N GLU A 283 10.88 -31.39 22.43
CA GLU A 283 12.10 -30.92 21.76
C GLU A 283 12.62 -29.59 22.36
N ILE A 284 11.72 -28.65 22.67
CA ILE A 284 12.06 -27.39 23.36
C ILE A 284 12.67 -27.67 24.73
N VAL A 285 12.10 -28.60 25.50
CA VAL A 285 12.64 -29.00 26.81
C VAL A 285 14.03 -29.59 26.65
N LYS A 286 14.24 -30.51 25.71
CA LYS A 286 15.56 -31.10 25.43
C LYS A 286 16.60 -30.03 25.05
N MET A 287 16.24 -29.07 24.21
CA MET A 287 17.12 -27.96 23.83
C MET A 287 17.46 -27.07 25.03
N ALA A 288 16.49 -26.79 25.90
CA ALA A 288 16.71 -26.00 27.11
C ALA A 288 17.66 -26.71 28.09
N GLU A 289 17.48 -28.02 28.31
CA GLU A 289 18.35 -28.85 29.14
C GLU A 289 19.77 -28.97 28.58
N GLN A 290 19.92 -29.09 27.27
CA GLN A 290 21.24 -29.09 26.63
C GLN A 290 21.94 -27.74 26.84
N LYS A 291 21.23 -26.63 26.61
CA LYS A 291 21.77 -25.29 26.81
C LYS A 291 22.16 -25.02 28.28
N ALA A 292 21.38 -25.51 29.24
CA ALA A 292 21.70 -25.43 30.66
C ALA A 292 23.00 -26.20 30.99
N ARG A 293 23.14 -27.44 30.49
CA ARG A 293 24.37 -28.24 30.67
C ARG A 293 25.60 -27.61 30.01
N GLU A 294 25.43 -26.97 28.85
CA GLU A 294 26.52 -26.25 28.18
C GLU A 294 26.95 -25.01 28.96
N ASN A 295 26.01 -24.25 29.53
CA ASN A 295 26.30 -23.11 30.38
C ASN A 295 27.01 -23.54 31.67
N GLU A 296 26.52 -24.58 32.36
CA GLU A 296 27.15 -25.11 33.58
C GLU A 296 28.60 -25.57 33.31
N LYS A 297 28.85 -26.23 32.17
CA LYS A 297 30.21 -26.60 31.76
C LYS A 297 31.09 -25.38 31.49
N ARG A 298 30.55 -24.30 30.92
CA ARG A 298 31.29 -23.05 30.67
C ARG A 298 31.63 -22.34 31.98
N GLU A 299 30.66 -22.22 32.88
CA GLU A 299 30.84 -21.63 34.21
C GLU A 299 31.88 -22.42 35.02
N ARG A 300 31.79 -23.75 35.01
CA ARG A 300 32.78 -24.62 35.65
C ARG A 300 34.19 -24.41 35.08
N LYS A 301 34.34 -24.34 33.76
CA LYS A 301 35.64 -24.06 33.12
C LYS A 301 36.19 -22.68 33.49
N GLN A 302 35.33 -21.68 33.62
CA GLN A 302 35.73 -20.34 34.06
C GLN A 302 36.20 -20.36 35.52
N ILE A 303 35.47 -21.03 36.42
CA ILE A 303 35.85 -21.18 37.83
C ILE A 303 37.17 -21.96 37.94
N GLU A 304 37.33 -23.08 37.23
CA GLU A 304 38.56 -23.87 37.21
C GLU A 304 39.76 -23.05 36.68
N HIS A 305 39.55 -22.18 35.70
CA HIS A 305 40.59 -21.27 35.21
C HIS A 305 40.97 -20.20 36.25
N LEU A 306 39.99 -19.63 36.95
CA LEU A 306 40.22 -18.64 38.00
C LEU A 306 40.98 -19.24 39.18
N LEU A 307 40.58 -20.43 39.65
CA LEU A 307 41.25 -21.16 40.72
C LEU A 307 42.72 -21.48 40.38
N ARG A 308 42.97 -21.96 39.15
CA ARG A 308 44.36 -22.22 38.69
C ARG A 308 45.21 -20.96 38.65
N LYS A 309 44.61 -19.80 38.39
CA LYS A 309 45.31 -18.52 38.35
C LYS A 309 45.63 -18.02 39.76
N GLU A 310 44.69 -18.15 40.70
CA GLU A 310 44.91 -17.83 42.12
C GLU A 310 45.96 -18.74 42.77
N ASP A 311 45.97 -20.03 42.45
CA ASP A 311 47.02 -20.96 42.92
C ASP A 311 48.40 -20.56 42.36
N PHE A 312 48.47 -20.15 41.09
CA PHE A 312 49.71 -19.64 40.48
C PHE A 312 50.20 -18.34 41.13
N ASP A 313 49.28 -17.41 41.43
CA ASP A 313 49.60 -16.14 42.07
C ASP A 313 50.03 -16.35 43.53
N ARG A 314 49.46 -17.32 44.26
CA ARG A 314 49.92 -17.72 45.61
C ARG A 314 51.34 -18.30 45.59
N ILE A 315 51.63 -19.23 44.68
CA ILE A 315 52.98 -19.82 44.52
C ILE A 315 54.02 -18.74 44.19
N ARG A 316 53.65 -17.72 43.40
CA ARG A 316 54.53 -16.60 43.06
C ARG A 316 54.81 -15.66 44.24
N THR A 317 53.90 -15.59 45.22
CA THR A 317 54.04 -14.70 46.39
C THR A 317 54.83 -15.36 47.52
N GLU A 318 54.91 -16.70 47.52
CA GLU A 318 55.70 -17.50 48.48
C GLU A 318 57.14 -17.81 48.02
N MET A 319 57.50 -17.45 46.78
CA MET A 319 58.88 -17.47 46.25
C MET A 319 59.56 -16.10 46.41
#